data_AF-A0A8S0VLG5-F1
#
_entry.id   AF-A0A8S0VLG5-F1
#
_cell.length_a   1.000
_cell.length_b   1.000
_cell.length_c   1.000
_cell.angle_alpha   90.00
_cell.angle_beta   90.00
_cell.angle_gamma   90.00
#
_symmetry.space_group_name_H-M   'P 1'
#
loop_
_entity.id
_entity.type
_entity.pdbx_description
1 polymer ?
#
loop_
_entity_poly.entity_id
_entity_poly.type
_entity_poly.pdbx_seq_one_letter_code
_entity_poly.pdbx_strand_id
1 'polypeptide(L)'
;MPSFYLGVLTQLNLPLDLQVSLSDEKGDVERAKRPWEILPAGHKIGTTAPLLKEMKREEVGLFREKFSGSKADRIAKAEAEANKTADKLEETKISGAS
;
A
#
# COMPACT_ATOMS: atom_id res chain seq x y z
N MET A 1 -2.69 -7.62 7.41
CA MET A 1 -2.12 -7.75 6.05
C MET A 1 -2.63 -9.06 5.42
N PRO A 2 -3.76 -9.03 4.70
CA PRO A 2 -4.41 -10.25 4.21
C PRO A 2 -3.53 -11.11 3.28
N SER A 3 -2.75 -10.48 2.40
CA SER A 3 -1.82 -11.17 1.50
C SER A 3 -0.69 -11.88 2.26
N PHE A 4 -0.15 -11.23 3.30
CA PHE A 4 0.85 -11.83 4.18
C PHE A 4 0.28 -13.05 4.92
N TYR A 5 -0.93 -12.92 5.48
CA TYR A 5 -1.63 -14.03 6.14
C TYR A 5 -1.79 -15.23 5.20
N LEU A 6 -2.23 -15.00 3.97
CA LEU A 6 -2.36 -16.03 2.95
C LEU A 6 -1.02 -16.71 2.62
N GLY A 7 0.06 -15.92 2.52
CA GLY A 7 1.41 -16.43 2.31
C GLY A 7 1.87 -17.32 3.46
N VAL A 8 1.61 -16.93 4.71
CA VAL A 8 1.91 -17.76 5.90
C VAL A 8 1.12 -19.07 5.86
N LEU A 9 -0.20 -19.03 5.65
CA LEU A 9 -1.03 -20.25 5.58
C LEU A 9 -0.57 -21.21 4.48
N THR A 10 -0.21 -20.67 3.31
CA THR A 10 0.31 -21.46 2.18
C THR A 10 1.59 -22.20 2.57
N GLN A 11 2.55 -21.50 3.19
CA GLN A 11 3.81 -22.12 3.64
C GLN A 11 3.61 -23.11 4.78
N LEU A 12 2.63 -22.88 5.65
CA LEU A 12 2.23 -23.82 6.69
C LEU A 12 1.38 -24.99 6.16
N ASN A 13 1.04 -25.01 4.87
CA ASN A 13 0.17 -26.02 4.27
C ASN A 13 -1.19 -26.14 5.00
N LEU A 14 -1.76 -24.99 5.35
CA LEU A 14 -3.08 -24.88 5.98
C LEU A 14 -4.15 -24.45 4.95
N PRO A 15 -5.43 -24.79 5.15
CA PRO A 15 -6.52 -24.30 4.31
C PRO A 15 -6.56 -22.77 4.30
N LEU A 16 -6.77 -22.17 3.13
CA LEU A 16 -6.74 -20.70 2.96
C LEU A 16 -7.99 -20.01 3.52
N ASP A 17 -9.07 -20.78 3.68
CA ASP A 17 -10.32 -20.44 4.34
C ASP A 17 -10.28 -20.67 5.86
N LEU A 18 -9.17 -21.17 6.40
CA LEU A 18 -9.01 -21.40 7.83
C LEU A 18 -9.11 -20.06 8.58
N GLN A 19 -10.12 -19.95 9.45
CA GLN A 19 -10.15 -18.92 10.48
C GLN A 19 -9.32 -19.37 11.67
N VAL A 20 -8.10 -18.85 11.76
CA VAL A 20 -7.27 -19.04 12.96
C VAL A 20 -7.84 -18.17 14.08
N SER A 21 -8.72 -18.76 14.88
CA SER A 21 -9.24 -18.13 16.10
C SER A 21 -8.29 -18.38 17.28
N LEU A 22 -8.20 -17.41 18.19
CA LEU A 22 -7.53 -17.60 19.49
C LEU A 22 -8.50 -18.06 20.59
N SER A 23 -9.79 -18.10 20.29
CA SER A 23 -10.84 -18.62 21.17
C SER A 23 -11.41 -19.91 20.61
N ASP A 24 -11.81 -20.83 21.49
CA ASP A 24 -12.54 -22.02 21.08
C ASP A 24 -14.00 -21.70 20.68
N GLU A 25 -14.74 -22.73 20.27
CA GLU A 25 -16.14 -22.60 19.86
C GLU A 25 -17.07 -22.13 21.01
N LYS A 26 -16.62 -22.25 22.27
CA LYS A 26 -17.32 -21.79 23.48
C LYS A 26 -16.89 -20.39 23.90
N GLY A 27 -15.97 -19.76 23.17
CA GLY A 27 -15.40 -18.45 23.49
C GLY A 27 -14.27 -18.49 24.53
N ASP A 28 -13.80 -19.67 24.93
CA ASP A 28 -12.69 -19.81 25.87
C ASP A 28 -11.37 -19.37 25.22
N VAL A 29 -10.65 -18.50 25.92
CA VAL A 29 -9.40 -17.88 25.50
C VAL A 29 -8.17 -18.59 26.06
N GLU A 30 -8.30 -19.72 26.75
CA GLU A 30 -7.14 -20.48 27.21
C GLU A 30 -6.20 -20.86 26.06
N ARG A 31 -6.73 -21.09 24.85
CA ARG A 31 -5.91 -21.32 23.64
C ARG A 31 -5.07 -20.10 23.24
N ALA A 32 -5.51 -18.89 23.56
CA ALA A 32 -4.73 -17.67 23.34
C ALA A 32 -3.43 -17.64 24.18
N LYS A 33 -3.36 -18.40 25.28
CA LYS A 33 -2.14 -18.55 26.09
C LYS A 33 -1.13 -19.50 25.45
N ARG A 34 -1.54 -20.33 24.49
CA ARG A 34 -0.69 -21.33 23.80
C ARG A 34 -0.91 -21.31 22.29
N PRO A 35 -0.64 -20.18 21.61
CA PRO A 35 -0.87 -20.05 20.17
C PRO A 35 -0.03 -21.02 19.32
N TRP A 36 1.09 -21.53 19.85
CA TRP A 36 1.90 -22.53 19.15
C TRP A 36 1.21 -23.90 19.03
N GLU A 37 0.14 -24.17 19.78
CA GLU A 37 -0.66 -25.41 19.67
C GLU A 37 -1.59 -25.41 18.44
N ILE A 38 -1.67 -24.30 17.69
CA ILE A 38 -2.44 -24.22 16.43
C ILE A 38 -1.92 -25.24 15.39
N LEU A 39 -0.64 -25.57 15.45
CA LEU A 39 -0.03 -26.60 14.61
C LEU A 39 0.23 -27.86 15.43
N PRO A 40 -0.36 -29.01 15.05
CA PRO A 40 -0.10 -30.25 15.76
C PRO A 40 1.34 -30.73 15.57
N ALA A 41 1.87 -31.44 16.56
CA ALA A 41 3.19 -32.05 16.45
C ALA A 41 3.26 -33.02 15.26
N GLY A 42 4.34 -32.96 14.49
CA GLY A 42 4.51 -33.78 13.28
C GLY A 42 3.81 -33.23 12.03
N HIS A 43 3.18 -32.06 12.11
CA HIS A 43 2.62 -31.37 10.94
C HIS A 43 3.69 -31.09 9.88
N LYS A 44 3.40 -31.43 8.63
CA LYS A 44 4.31 -31.20 7.49
C LYS A 44 3.98 -29.86 6.84
N ILE A 45 4.89 -28.90 7.01
CA ILE A 45 4.82 -27.61 6.33
C ILE A 45 5.12 -27.76 4.83
N GLY A 46 4.63 -26.80 4.03
CA GLY A 46 4.91 -26.69 2.61
C GLY A 46 6.26 -26.04 2.34
N THR A 47 6.45 -25.56 1.11
CA THR A 47 7.69 -24.89 0.70
C THR A 47 7.81 -23.52 1.36
N THR A 48 8.87 -23.31 2.13
CA THR A 48 9.16 -22.02 2.78
C THR A 48 9.79 -21.03 1.80
N ALA A 49 9.39 -19.77 1.86
CA ALA A 49 9.97 -18.69 1.07
C ALA A 49 9.94 -17.35 1.86
N PRO A 50 10.81 -16.38 1.54
CA PRO A 50 10.73 -15.06 2.16
C PRO A 50 9.37 -14.39 1.91
N LEU A 51 8.64 -14.07 2.98
CA LEU A 51 7.32 -13.41 2.91
C LEU A 51 7.40 -11.88 2.86
N LEU A 52 8.52 -11.33 3.30
CA LEU A 52 8.79 -9.91 3.34
C LEU A 52 10.05 -9.63 2.53
N LYS A 53 10.03 -8.49 1.83
CA LYS A 53 11.19 -7.96 1.13
C LYS A 53 11.62 -6.67 1.81
N GLU A 54 12.90 -6.55 2.07
CA GLU A 54 13.49 -5.29 2.54
C GLU A 54 13.29 -4.19 1.51
N MET A 55 12.92 -3.01 1.98
CA MET A 55 12.81 -1.81 1.17
C MET A 55 14.00 -0.90 1.47
N LYS A 56 14.82 -0.64 0.46
CA LYS A 56 16.06 0.11 0.66
C LYS A 56 15.81 1.62 0.74
N ARG A 57 16.73 2.37 1.37
CA ARG A 57 16.62 3.84 1.48
C ARG A 57 16.52 4.52 0.12
N GLU A 58 17.21 3.99 -0.90
CA GLU A 58 17.17 4.53 -2.25
C GLU A 58 15.76 4.41 -2.84
N GLU A 59 15.12 3.24 -2.68
CA GLU A 59 13.73 3.00 -3.12
C GLU A 59 12.75 3.92 -2.37
N VAL A 60 12.92 4.08 -1.05
CA VAL A 60 12.12 5.02 -0.25
C VAL A 60 12.32 6.46 -0.74
N GLY A 61 13.55 6.85 -1.05
CA GLY A 61 13.89 8.17 -1.61
C GLY A 61 13.19 8.44 -2.94
N LEU A 62 13.22 7.47 -3.86
CA LEU A 62 12.55 7.55 -5.15
C LEU A 62 11.04 7.72 -5.01
N PHE A 63 10.39 6.94 -4.15
CA PHE A 63 8.95 7.06 -3.94
C PHE A 63 8.57 8.36 -3.24
N ARG A 64 9.40 8.82 -2.30
CA ARG A 64 9.20 10.12 -1.66
C ARG A 64 9.28 11.25 -2.67
N GLU A 65 10.29 11.28 -3.54
CA GLU A 65 10.38 12.29 -4.60
C GLU A 65 9.16 12.23 -5.52
N LYS A 66 8.84 11.04 -6.04
CA LYS A 66 7.76 10.81 -7.00
C LYS A 66 6.36 11.15 -6.45
N PHE A 67 6.12 10.89 -5.18
CA PHE A 67 4.78 10.98 -4.58
C PHE A 67 4.62 12.06 -3.51
N SER A 68 5.64 12.86 -3.21
CA SER A 68 5.55 13.95 -2.21
C SER A 68 4.64 15.11 -2.62
N GLY A 69 4.10 15.11 -3.84
CA GLY A 69 3.22 16.15 -4.35
C GLY A 69 4.00 17.45 -4.56
N SER A 70 4.63 17.58 -5.72
CA SER A 70 5.39 18.78 -6.05
C SER A 70 4.47 20.00 -6.08
N LYS A 71 4.65 20.93 -5.12
CA LYS A 71 4.08 22.28 -5.21
C LYS A 71 4.53 22.97 -6.51
N ALA A 72 5.70 22.63 -7.05
CA ALA A 72 6.17 23.18 -8.32
C ALA A 72 5.32 22.72 -9.51
N ASP A 73 4.77 21.50 -9.51
CA ASP A 73 3.79 21.07 -10.53
C ASP A 73 2.47 21.86 -10.42
N ARG A 74 2.04 22.16 -9.19
CA ARG A 74 0.84 22.98 -8.94
C ARG A 74 1.06 24.43 -9.33
N ILE A 75 2.24 24.99 -9.04
CA ILE A 75 2.62 26.36 -9.37
C ILE A 75 2.83 26.49 -10.88
N ALA A 76 3.55 25.57 -11.52
CA ALA A 76 3.77 25.60 -12.97
C ALA A 76 2.46 25.49 -13.76
N LYS A 77 1.49 24.68 -13.30
CA LYS A 77 0.15 24.64 -13.89
C LYS A 77 -0.62 25.95 -13.68
N ALA A 78 -0.56 26.52 -12.47
CA ALA A 78 -1.21 27.79 -12.17
C ALA A 78 -0.60 28.97 -12.96
N GLU A 79 0.72 29.01 -13.11
CA GLU A 79 1.45 30.02 -13.91
C GLU A 79 1.17 29.85 -15.40
N ALA A 80 1.15 28.61 -15.91
CA ALA A 80 0.80 28.34 -17.30
C ALA A 80 -0.66 28.70 -17.62
N GLU A 81 -1.59 28.50 -16.68
CA GLU A 81 -2.98 28.98 -16.84
C GLU A 81 -3.08 30.50 -16.77
N ALA A 82 -2.38 31.15 -15.83
CA ALA A 82 -2.37 32.61 -15.70
C ALA A 82 -1.83 33.29 -16.97
N ASN A 83 -0.72 32.79 -17.52
CA ASN A 83 -0.14 33.33 -18.75
C ASN A 83 -1.11 33.18 -19.95
N LYS A 84 -1.77 32.02 -20.10
CA LYS A 84 -2.79 31.83 -21.15
C LYS A 84 -3.97 32.79 -21.02
N THR A 85 -4.38 33.13 -19.80
CA THR A 85 -5.45 34.11 -19.59
C THR A 85 -5.00 35.56 -19.88
N ALA A 86 -3.74 35.89 -19.61
CA ALA A 86 -3.17 37.20 -19.92
C ALA A 86 -3.04 37.41 -21.44
N ASP A 87 -2.52 36.41 -22.16
CA ASP A 87 -2.36 36.48 -23.63
C ASP A 87 -3.71 36.71 -24.34
N LYS A 88 -4.77 36.01 -23.91
CA LYS A 88 -6.14 36.22 -24.44
C LYS A 88 -6.69 37.62 -24.16
N LEU A 89 -6.34 38.21 -23.03
CA LEU A 89 -6.79 39.56 -22.66
C LEU A 89 -6.10 40.63 -23.51
N GLU A 90 -4.83 40.43 -23.86
CA GLU A 90 -4.10 41.32 -24.76
C GLU A 90 -4.67 41.25 -26.19
N GLU A 91 -4.93 40.05 -26.69
CA GLU A 91 -5.45 39.83 -28.04
C GLU A 91 -6.83 40.50 -28.25
N THR A 92 -7.71 40.41 -27.25
CA THR A 92 -9.05 41.03 -27.28
C THR A 92 -9.03 42.56 -27.17
N LYS A 93 -8.02 43.15 -26.52
CA LYS A 93 -7.84 44.61 -26.48
C LYS A 93 -7.42 45.18 -27.83
N ILE A 94 -6.65 44.41 -28.61
CA ILE A 94 -6.16 44.83 -29.93
C ILE A 94 -7.29 44.78 -30.97
N SER A 95 -8.23 43.84 -30.86
CA SER A 95 -9.37 43.72 -31.79
C SER A 95 -10.53 44.70 -31.56
N GLY A 96 -10.52 45.48 -30.46
CA GLY A 96 -11.54 46.48 -30.14
C GLY A 96 -11.18 47.92 -30.55
N ALA A 97 -9.97 48.12 -31.09
CA ALA A 97 -9.48 49.40 -31.59
C ALA A 97 -9.30 49.34 -33.12
N SER A 98 -10.40 49.24 -33.86
CA SER A 98 -10.47 49.50 -35.30
C SER A 98 -11.86 49.99 -35.67
#